data_AF-A0A812P6T3-F1
#
_entry.id   AF-A0A812P6T3-F1
#
_cell.length_a   1.000
_cell.length_b   1.000
_cell.length_c   1.000
_cell.angle_alpha   90.00
_cell.angle_beta   90.00
_cell.angle_gamma   90.00
#
_symmetry.space_group_name_H-M   'P 1'
#
loop_
_entity.id
_entity.type
_entity.pdbx_description
1 polymer ?
#
loop_
_entity_poly.entity_id
_entity_poly.type
_entity_poly.pdbx_seq_one_letter_code
_entity_poly.pdbx_strand_id
1 'polypeptide(L)'
;MATSELDSEVEFRRRALQLGVSSTNIDSLIASGFKTFGQYAFSVPYQPGSADESPLVDMLTSSLSGEPDAGQLACLRRLFWEAHGLAVRDLRLRQEHGSDSEQTVIYVRPELCTSRAQETLQVKQAKTFALGSDGQLRITAKGDDLECSTAGEWKLRMALQRKSLAMDLAGLASFQVSEAWHTYLFTVREREVPKNMRPVTLQQILDADKRLWVLLAEEVRGKIVARPGANPTCDAVI
;
A
#
# COMPACT_ATOMS: atom_id res chain seq x y z
N MET A 1 -2.03 -3.73 12.28
CA MET A 1 -2.75 -4.96 12.71
C MET A 1 -2.07 -6.27 12.29
N ALA A 2 -1.11 -6.29 11.36
CA ALA A 2 -0.38 -7.53 10.99
C ALA A 2 0.62 -8.02 12.05
N THR A 3 1.12 -7.13 12.92
CA THR A 3 2.11 -7.46 13.95
C THR A 3 1.57 -8.40 15.03
N SER A 4 0.26 -8.40 15.30
CA SER A 4 -0.34 -9.29 16.29
C SER A 4 -0.39 -10.75 15.84
N GLU A 5 -0.38 -11.03 14.53
CA GLU A 5 -0.46 -12.40 14.01
C GLU A 5 0.90 -13.10 14.09
N LEU A 6 2.00 -12.37 13.86
CA LEU A 6 3.36 -12.93 13.83
C LEU A 6 3.91 -13.29 15.20
N ASP A 7 3.54 -12.51 16.23
CA ASP A 7 4.07 -12.62 17.59
C ASP A 7 3.15 -13.41 18.53
N SER A 8 1.98 -13.88 18.05
CA SER A 8 1.01 -14.59 18.87
C SER A 8 1.29 -16.10 18.92
N GLU A 9 1.57 -16.61 20.12
CA GLU A 9 1.71 -18.05 20.38
C GLU A 9 0.39 -18.82 20.13
N VAL A 10 -0.74 -18.20 20.44
CA VAL A 10 -2.07 -18.81 20.26
C VAL A 10 -2.37 -19.06 18.79
N GLU A 11 -2.00 -18.10 17.94
CA GLU A 11 -2.19 -18.20 16.49
C GLU A 11 -1.28 -19.26 15.87
N PHE A 12 -0.03 -19.34 16.34
CA PHE A 12 0.91 -20.38 15.94
C PHE A 12 0.38 -21.79 16.25
N ARG A 13 -0.04 -22.03 17.51
CA ARG A 13 -0.63 -23.33 17.93
C ARG A 13 -1.89 -23.66 17.13
N ARG A 14 -2.80 -22.69 16.98
CA ARG A 14 -4.06 -22.87 16.24
C ARG A 14 -3.80 -23.29 14.80
N ARG A 15 -2.86 -22.63 14.13
CA ARG A 15 -2.55 -22.90 12.73
C ARG A 15 -1.81 -24.22 12.54
N ALA A 16 -0.86 -24.54 13.41
CA ALA A 16 -0.14 -25.82 13.36
C ALA A 16 -1.09 -27.02 13.50
N LEU A 17 -2.10 -26.93 14.38
CA LEU A 17 -3.14 -27.94 14.50
C LEU A 17 -4.00 -28.07 13.24
N GLN A 18 -4.36 -26.94 12.60
CA GLN A 18 -5.12 -26.96 11.32
C GLN A 18 -4.35 -27.62 10.18
N LEU A 19 -3.02 -27.54 10.19
CA LEU A 19 -2.16 -28.15 9.17
C LEU A 19 -1.91 -29.65 9.43
N GLY A 20 -2.38 -30.20 10.55
CA GLY A 20 -2.21 -31.61 10.89
C GLY A 20 -0.91 -31.94 11.64
N VAL A 21 -0.22 -30.94 12.21
CA VAL A 21 0.94 -31.18 13.09
C VAL A 21 0.44 -31.76 14.42
N SER A 22 1.06 -32.82 14.91
CA SER A 22 0.71 -33.43 16.20
C SER A 22 0.99 -32.48 17.38
N SER A 23 0.16 -32.54 18.43
CA SER A 23 0.33 -31.71 19.63
C SER A 23 1.68 -31.91 20.31
N THR A 24 2.22 -33.13 20.30
CA THR A 24 3.54 -33.46 20.85
C THR A 24 4.67 -32.70 20.15
N ASN A 25 4.58 -32.56 18.83
CA ASN A 25 5.59 -31.87 18.04
C ASN A 25 5.48 -30.36 18.21
N ILE A 26 4.26 -29.83 18.35
CA ILE A 26 4.02 -28.42 18.67
C ILE A 26 4.60 -28.08 20.04
N ASP A 27 4.34 -28.89 21.06
CA ASP A 27 4.85 -28.65 22.41
C ASP A 27 6.39 -28.76 22.46
N SER A 28 6.98 -29.67 21.66
CA SER A 28 8.45 -29.77 21.52
C SER A 28 9.06 -28.53 20.86
N LEU A 29 8.42 -27.99 19.81
CA LEU A 29 8.84 -26.75 19.14
C LEU A 29 8.73 -25.52 20.07
N ILE A 30 7.72 -25.49 20.92
CA ILE A 30 7.55 -24.42 21.91
C ILE A 30 8.59 -24.53 23.02
N ALA A 31 8.95 -25.75 23.43
CA ALA A 31 10.00 -26.02 24.39
C ALA A 31 11.39 -25.65 23.85
N SER A 32 11.66 -25.87 22.56
CA SER A 32 12.92 -25.45 21.91
C SER A 32 13.01 -23.94 21.67
N GLY A 33 11.92 -23.20 21.89
CA GLY A 33 11.89 -21.74 21.86
C GLY A 33 11.26 -21.14 20.60
N PHE A 34 10.74 -21.95 19.68
CA PHE A 34 10.01 -21.48 18.50
C PHE A 34 8.53 -21.30 18.81
N LYS A 35 8.19 -20.23 19.51
CA LYS A 35 6.83 -19.98 20.02
C LYS A 35 5.96 -19.20 19.04
N THR A 36 6.57 -18.48 18.11
CA THR A 36 5.89 -17.54 17.22
C THR A 36 6.26 -17.77 15.76
N PHE A 37 5.41 -17.31 14.83
CA PHE A 37 5.70 -17.38 13.40
C PHE A 37 6.97 -16.60 13.04
N GLY A 38 7.22 -15.46 13.69
CA GLY A 38 8.45 -14.69 13.49
C GLY A 38 9.71 -15.50 13.85
N GLN A 39 9.72 -16.12 15.03
CA GLN A 39 10.87 -16.93 15.47
C GLN A 39 11.09 -18.15 14.56
N TYR A 40 10.00 -18.80 14.15
CA TYR A 40 10.08 -19.95 13.27
C TYR A 40 10.53 -19.56 11.85
N ALA A 41 10.07 -18.43 11.31
CA ALA A 41 10.41 -17.93 9.98
C ALA A 41 11.90 -17.57 9.80
N PHE A 42 12.58 -17.17 10.88
CA PHE A 42 13.99 -16.79 10.90
C PHE A 42 14.90 -17.81 11.59
N SER A 43 14.36 -18.99 11.93
CA SER A 43 15.10 -20.04 12.65
C SER A 43 16.24 -20.65 11.85
N VAL A 44 16.11 -20.68 10.52
CA VAL A 44 17.05 -21.35 9.61
C VAL A 44 17.33 -20.45 8.41
N PRO A 45 18.58 -20.41 7.88
CA PRO A 45 18.91 -19.75 6.62
C PRO A 45 18.41 -20.55 5.40
N TYR A 46 17.14 -20.94 5.41
CA TYR A 46 16.46 -21.64 4.32
C TYR A 46 15.36 -20.73 3.76
N GLN A 47 15.40 -20.49 2.44
CA GLN A 47 14.32 -19.81 1.74
C GLN A 47 13.37 -20.85 1.13
N PRO A 48 12.06 -20.75 1.38
CA PRO A 48 11.11 -21.69 0.80
C PRO A 48 11.15 -21.64 -0.73
N GLY A 49 11.52 -22.76 -1.36
CA GLY A 49 11.76 -22.86 -2.82
C GLY A 49 13.23 -23.08 -3.20
N SER A 50 14.16 -23.02 -2.24
CA SER A 50 15.55 -23.46 -2.44
C SER A 50 15.63 -24.98 -2.59
N ALA A 51 16.58 -25.46 -3.39
CA ALA A 51 16.82 -26.89 -3.65
C ALA A 51 17.34 -27.64 -2.42
N ASP A 52 18.06 -26.95 -1.52
CA ASP A 52 18.70 -27.55 -0.35
C ASP A 52 17.82 -27.38 0.90
N GLU A 53 17.11 -28.44 1.29
CA GLU A 53 16.24 -28.45 2.47
C GLU A 53 16.91 -29.01 3.74
N SER A 54 18.13 -29.53 3.63
CA SER A 54 18.88 -30.14 4.73
C SER A 54 18.91 -29.29 6.00
N PRO A 55 19.12 -27.95 5.95
CA PRO A 55 19.16 -27.12 7.15
C PRO A 55 17.85 -27.11 7.95
N LEU A 56 16.70 -27.22 7.27
CA LEU A 56 15.39 -27.30 7.93
C LEU A 56 15.20 -28.67 8.57
N VAL A 57 15.56 -29.73 7.86
CA VAL A 57 15.43 -31.12 8.36
C VAL A 57 16.37 -31.34 9.55
N ASP A 58 17.59 -30.83 9.52
CA ASP A 58 18.57 -30.93 10.60
C ASP A 58 18.07 -30.20 11.87
N MET A 59 17.51 -29.00 11.70
CA MET A 59 16.93 -28.24 12.82
C MET A 59 15.73 -28.97 13.43
N LEU A 60 14.83 -29.48 12.60
CA LEU A 60 13.67 -30.24 13.05
C LEU A 60 14.10 -31.53 13.75
N THR A 61 15.07 -32.25 13.22
CA THR A 61 15.60 -33.48 13.83
C THR A 61 16.27 -33.21 15.18
N SER A 62 16.91 -32.04 15.36
CA SER A 62 17.47 -31.64 16.66
C SER A 62 16.41 -31.19 17.68
N SER A 63 15.30 -30.62 17.20
CA SER A 63 14.27 -30.02 18.05
C SER A 63 13.13 -30.97 18.40
N LEU A 64 12.92 -32.02 17.60
CA LEU A 64 11.90 -33.04 17.82
C LEU A 64 12.53 -34.28 18.49
N SER A 65 11.75 -34.97 19.30
CA SER A 65 12.16 -36.19 20.02
C SER A 65 12.15 -37.46 19.13
N GLY A 66 12.55 -37.36 17.87
CA GLY A 66 12.58 -38.47 16.91
C GLY A 66 12.68 -38.01 15.44
N GLU A 67 13.05 -38.93 14.54
CA GLU A 67 13.06 -38.67 13.09
C GLU A 67 11.62 -38.41 12.59
N PRO A 68 11.35 -37.24 11.99
CA PRO A 68 10.00 -36.90 11.55
C PRO A 68 9.61 -37.75 10.34
N ASP A 69 8.43 -38.37 10.42
CA ASP A 69 7.84 -39.11 9.31
C ASP A 69 7.62 -38.19 8.08
N ALA A 70 7.65 -38.76 6.86
CA ALA A 70 7.52 -38.00 5.62
C ALA A 70 6.23 -37.14 5.58
N GLY A 71 5.13 -37.63 6.18
CA GLY A 71 3.89 -36.86 6.30
C GLY A 71 4.01 -35.69 7.29
N GLN A 72 4.74 -35.87 8.39
CA GLN A 72 4.97 -34.83 9.38
C GLN A 72 5.91 -33.74 8.83
N LEU A 73 6.93 -34.13 8.07
CA LEU A 73 7.81 -33.20 7.36
C LEU A 73 7.03 -32.31 6.38
N ALA A 74 6.10 -32.87 5.61
CA ALA A 74 5.26 -32.08 4.69
C ALA A 74 4.44 -30.99 5.42
N CYS A 75 3.89 -31.33 6.59
CA CYS A 75 3.13 -30.38 7.40
C CYS A 75 4.02 -29.27 7.98
N LEU A 76 5.22 -29.62 8.45
CA LEU A 76 6.19 -28.68 9.01
C LEU A 76 6.79 -27.74 7.96
N ARG A 77 7.06 -28.25 6.74
CA ARG A 77 7.46 -27.43 5.57
C ARG A 77 6.41 -26.39 5.23
N ARG A 78 5.14 -26.80 5.24
CA ARG A 78 4.03 -25.89 4.98
C ARG A 78 3.91 -24.81 6.05
N LEU A 79 4.04 -25.18 7.33
CA LEU A 79 4.06 -24.23 8.44
C LEU A 79 5.22 -23.23 8.29
N PHE A 80 6.40 -23.70 7.88
CA PHE A 80 7.58 -22.85 7.66
C PHE A 80 7.37 -21.88 6.50
N TRP A 81 6.82 -22.38 5.38
CA TRP A 81 6.49 -21.55 4.22
C TRP A 81 5.48 -20.45 4.57
N GLU A 82 4.42 -20.78 5.32
CA GLU A 82 3.43 -19.81 5.78
C GLU A 82 4.05 -18.78 6.74
N ALA A 83 4.86 -19.21 7.70
CA ALA A 83 5.57 -18.34 8.63
C ALA A 83 6.50 -17.35 7.90
N HIS A 84 7.30 -17.85 6.97
CA HIS A 84 8.23 -17.06 6.18
C HIS A 84 7.49 -16.06 5.27
N GLY A 85 6.40 -16.48 4.63
CA GLY A 85 5.56 -15.59 3.82
C GLY A 85 4.94 -14.45 4.63
N LEU A 86 4.47 -14.73 5.86
CA LEU A 86 3.96 -13.70 6.76
C LEU A 86 5.05 -12.72 7.21
N ALA A 87 6.25 -13.21 7.52
CA ALA A 87 7.37 -12.37 7.93
C ALA A 87 7.87 -11.44 6.81
N VAL A 88 7.99 -11.95 5.58
CA VAL A 88 8.35 -11.15 4.40
C VAL A 88 7.28 -10.09 4.09
N ARG A 89 5.99 -10.44 4.24
CA ARG A 89 4.89 -9.49 4.09
C ARG A 89 4.98 -8.34 5.09
N ASP A 90 5.23 -8.65 6.37
CA ASP A 90 5.37 -7.62 7.41
C ASP A 90 6.59 -6.72 7.16
N LEU A 91 7.73 -7.29 6.77
CA LEU A 91 8.93 -6.52 6.39
C LEU A 91 8.67 -5.56 5.23
N ARG A 92 7.96 -6.03 4.18
CA ARG A 92 7.59 -5.17 3.06
C ARG A 92 6.67 -4.03 3.49
N LEU A 93 5.67 -4.32 4.31
CA LEU A 93 4.79 -3.28 4.86
C LEU A 93 5.59 -2.25 5.66
N ARG A 94 6.52 -2.67 6.53
CA ARG A 94 7.38 -1.73 7.27
C ARG A 94 8.26 -0.89 6.36
N GLN A 95 8.72 -1.44 5.24
CA GLN A 95 9.49 -0.68 4.26
C GLN A 95 8.61 0.39 3.58
N GLU A 96 7.39 0.02 3.18
CA GLU A 96 6.43 0.95 2.56
C GLU A 96 6.02 2.08 3.52
N HIS A 97 5.84 1.78 4.81
CA HIS A 97 5.46 2.77 5.81
C HIS A 97 6.66 3.49 6.46
N GLY A 98 7.88 2.96 6.29
CA GLY A 98 9.10 3.46 6.93
C GLY A 98 9.60 4.80 6.37
N SER A 99 9.10 5.23 5.22
CA SER A 99 9.42 6.53 4.61
C SER A 99 8.37 7.63 4.89
N ASP A 100 7.21 7.32 5.48
CA ASP A 100 6.11 8.28 5.67
C ASP A 100 6.27 9.17 6.93
N SER A 101 7.48 9.27 7.48
CA SER A 101 7.75 10.14 8.63
C SER A 101 7.75 11.64 8.29
N GLU A 102 7.74 12.00 7.00
CA GLU A 102 7.54 13.38 6.56
C GLU A 102 6.06 13.62 6.27
N GLN A 103 5.38 14.32 7.18
CA GLN A 103 4.06 14.90 6.91
C GLN A 103 4.19 15.96 5.81
N THR A 104 4.15 15.51 4.57
CA THR A 104 4.25 16.33 3.35
C THR A 104 3.06 16.05 2.45
N VAL A 105 2.51 17.10 1.85
CA VAL A 105 1.39 17.01 0.93
C VAL A 105 1.88 16.57 -0.45
N ILE A 106 1.18 15.64 -1.11
CA ILE A 106 1.55 15.10 -2.42
C ILE A 106 0.58 15.59 -3.50
N TYR A 107 1.12 15.95 -4.67
CA TYR A 107 0.30 16.30 -5.83
C TYR A 107 -0.47 15.08 -6.37
N VAL A 108 -1.80 15.12 -6.27
CA VAL A 108 -2.68 14.16 -6.93
C VAL A 108 -3.01 14.63 -8.34
N ARG A 109 -2.72 13.75 -9.31
CA ARG A 109 -3.03 13.97 -10.73
C ARG A 109 -4.55 14.02 -10.95
N PRO A 110 -5.09 14.95 -11.75
CA PRO A 110 -6.53 15.02 -12.03
C PRO A 110 -7.09 13.76 -12.68
N GLU A 111 -6.27 13.00 -13.42
CA GLU A 111 -6.64 11.71 -14.01
C GLU A 111 -7.08 10.71 -12.93
N LEU A 112 -6.47 10.73 -11.75
CA LEU A 112 -6.82 9.82 -10.64
C LEU A 112 -8.09 10.24 -9.91
N CYS A 113 -8.58 11.46 -10.14
CA CYS A 113 -9.80 11.96 -9.53
C CYS A 113 -11.01 11.41 -10.28
N THR A 114 -11.33 10.13 -10.10
CA THR A 114 -12.43 9.42 -10.76
C THR A 114 -13.79 9.70 -10.08
N SER A 115 -14.89 9.31 -10.72
CA SER A 115 -16.24 9.58 -10.20
C SER A 115 -16.80 8.28 -9.66
N ARG A 116 -17.66 8.35 -8.65
CA ARG A 116 -18.34 7.17 -8.10
C ARG A 116 -19.07 6.34 -9.18
N ALA A 117 -19.68 7.02 -10.15
CA ALA A 117 -20.33 6.34 -11.29
C ALA A 117 -19.31 5.58 -12.15
N GLN A 118 -18.16 6.20 -12.43
CA GLN A 118 -17.08 5.58 -13.19
C GLN A 118 -16.45 4.41 -12.41
N GLU A 119 -16.22 4.56 -11.11
CA GLU A 119 -15.74 3.50 -10.22
C GLU A 119 -16.68 2.29 -10.25
N THR A 120 -17.99 2.51 -10.08
CA THR A 120 -19.00 1.44 -10.06
C THR A 120 -19.03 0.66 -11.37
N LEU A 121 -18.81 1.33 -12.50
CA LEU A 121 -18.83 0.71 -13.83
C LEU A 121 -17.52 0.01 -14.21
N GLN A 122 -16.38 0.43 -13.66
CA GLN A 122 -15.04 -0.04 -14.05
C GLN A 122 -14.39 -0.98 -13.02
N VAL A 123 -15.11 -1.49 -12.03
CA VAL A 123 -14.59 -2.56 -11.14
C VAL A 123 -14.30 -3.84 -11.96
N LYS A 124 -13.07 -3.97 -12.47
CA LYS A 124 -12.48 -5.26 -12.83
C LYS A 124 -11.35 -5.54 -11.84
N GLN A 125 -11.69 -6.15 -10.70
CA GLN A 125 -10.67 -6.77 -9.86
C GLN A 125 -10.29 -8.14 -10.43
N ALA A 126 -9.33 -8.16 -11.36
CA ALA A 126 -8.65 -9.40 -11.72
C ALA A 126 -7.36 -9.49 -10.91
N LYS A 127 -7.38 -10.26 -9.82
CA LYS A 127 -6.15 -10.78 -9.24
C LYS A 127 -5.63 -11.84 -10.21
N THR A 128 -4.62 -11.51 -10.99
CA THR A 128 -4.00 -12.48 -11.91
C THR A 128 -3.12 -13.42 -11.10
N PHE A 129 -3.47 -14.70 -11.11
CA PHE A 129 -2.64 -15.77 -10.54
C PHE A 129 -1.63 -16.20 -11.60
N ALA A 130 -0.33 -16.01 -11.33
CA ALA A 130 0.73 -16.58 -12.14
C ALA A 130 1.42 -17.68 -11.35
N LEU A 131 1.48 -18.89 -11.92
CA LEU A 131 2.32 -19.97 -11.39
C LEU A 131 3.72 -19.81 -12.00
N GLY A 132 4.71 -19.52 -11.17
CA GLY A 132 6.11 -19.49 -11.60
C GLY A 132 6.63 -20.89 -11.93
N SER A 133 7.66 -20.97 -12.78
CA SER A 133 8.34 -22.22 -13.14
C SER A 133 9.10 -22.86 -11.96
N ASP A 134 9.20 -22.16 -10.84
CA ASP A 134 9.73 -22.57 -9.54
C ASP A 134 8.64 -23.18 -8.62
N GLY A 135 7.40 -23.32 -9.09
CA GLY A 135 6.27 -23.77 -8.27
C GLY A 135 5.74 -22.70 -7.31
N GLN A 136 6.27 -21.46 -7.38
CA GLN A 136 5.81 -20.36 -6.54
C GLN A 136 4.57 -19.69 -7.16
N LEU A 137 3.47 -19.66 -6.42
CA LEU A 137 2.28 -18.89 -6.77
C LEU A 137 2.56 -17.39 -6.59
N ARG A 138 2.83 -16.68 -7.68
CA ARG A 138 3.01 -15.22 -7.70
C ARG A 138 1.66 -14.56 -7.93
N ILE A 139 1.07 -14.04 -6.85
CA ILE A 139 -0.08 -13.15 -6.93
C ILE A 139 0.46 -11.76 -7.27
N THR A 140 0.27 -11.33 -8.51
CA THR A 140 0.55 -9.96 -8.91
C THR A 140 -0.76 -9.18 -8.84
N ALA A 141 -0.97 -8.50 -7.73
CA ALA A 141 -1.99 -7.46 -7.65
C ALA A 141 -1.41 -6.22 -8.33
N LYS A 142 -1.44 -6.19 -9.67
CA LYS A 142 -1.25 -4.94 -10.39
C LYS A 142 -2.61 -4.23 -10.31
N GLY A 143 -2.77 -3.40 -9.28
CA GLY A 143 -3.86 -2.44 -9.27
C GLY A 143 -3.64 -1.52 -10.46
N ASP A 144 -4.48 -1.64 -11.49
CA ASP A 144 -4.55 -0.58 -12.49
C ASP A 144 -5.26 0.57 -11.76
N ASP A 145 -4.53 1.64 -11.48
CA ASP A 145 -5.15 2.82 -10.88
C ASP A 145 -6.27 3.28 -11.82
N LEU A 146 -7.46 3.42 -11.27
CA LEU A 146 -8.60 3.86 -12.05
C LEU A 146 -8.35 5.31 -12.50
N GLU A 147 -8.27 5.54 -13.81
CA GLU A 147 -8.04 6.88 -14.37
C GLU A 147 -9.27 7.39 -15.13
N CYS A 148 -9.57 8.69 -14.98
CA CYS A 148 -10.58 9.40 -15.75
C CYS A 148 -9.95 10.24 -16.88
N SER A 149 -10.70 10.41 -17.96
CA SER A 149 -10.26 11.20 -19.11
C SER A 149 -10.23 12.69 -18.73
N THR A 150 -9.06 13.33 -18.82
CA THR A 150 -8.87 14.78 -18.71
C THR A 150 -8.77 15.47 -20.09
N ALA A 151 -9.01 14.71 -21.16
CA ALA A 151 -9.01 15.19 -22.54
C ALA A 151 -10.24 16.05 -22.83
N GLY A 152 -10.12 17.33 -22.48
CA GLY A 152 -11.13 18.36 -22.70
C GLY A 152 -11.30 19.27 -21.48
N GLU A 153 -11.56 20.54 -21.74
CA GLU A 153 -11.67 21.58 -20.71
C GLU A 153 -12.72 21.24 -19.64
N TRP A 154 -13.91 20.86 -20.08
CA TRP A 154 -14.99 20.43 -19.20
C TRP A 154 -14.60 19.23 -18.31
N LYS A 155 -13.97 18.20 -18.91
CA LYS A 155 -13.59 17.00 -18.17
C LYS A 155 -12.50 17.30 -17.14
N LEU A 156 -11.51 18.12 -17.51
CA LEU A 156 -10.49 18.59 -16.58
C LEU A 156 -11.11 19.40 -15.44
N ARG A 157 -12.06 20.29 -15.74
CA ARG A 157 -12.77 21.08 -14.72
C ARG A 157 -13.52 20.19 -13.73
N MET A 158 -14.21 19.16 -14.21
CA MET A 158 -14.90 18.18 -13.36
C MET A 158 -13.93 17.32 -12.53
N ALA A 159 -12.76 16.98 -13.06
CA ALA A 159 -11.71 16.29 -12.31
C ALA A 159 -11.13 17.17 -11.18
N LEU A 160 -10.81 18.43 -11.48
CA LEU A 160 -10.30 19.38 -10.50
C LEU A 160 -11.34 19.71 -9.42
N GLN A 161 -12.62 19.83 -9.77
CA GLN A 161 -13.69 20.04 -8.79
C GLN A 161 -13.81 18.85 -7.81
N ARG A 162 -13.68 17.61 -8.32
CA ARG A 162 -13.62 16.41 -7.46
C ARG A 162 -12.38 16.40 -6.57
N LYS A 163 -11.23 16.83 -7.12
CA LYS A 163 -9.99 17.03 -6.36
C LYS A 163 -10.22 18.00 -5.19
N SER A 164 -10.83 19.15 -5.43
CA SER A 164 -11.16 20.16 -4.41
C SER A 164 -12.10 19.63 -3.32
N LEU A 165 -13.13 18.86 -3.70
CA LEU A 165 -14.03 18.21 -2.72
C LEU A 165 -13.31 17.16 -1.87
N ALA A 166 -12.41 16.37 -2.47
CA ALA A 166 -11.63 15.38 -1.74
C ALA A 166 -10.68 16.04 -0.72
N MET A 167 -10.09 17.20 -1.05
CA MET A 167 -9.25 17.96 -0.12
C MET A 167 -10.04 18.49 1.08
N ASP A 168 -11.25 18.98 0.84
CA ASP A 168 -12.15 19.50 1.87
C ASP A 168 -12.55 18.39 2.84
N LEU A 169 -12.92 17.21 2.31
CA LEU A 169 -13.22 16.02 3.11
C LEU A 169 -12.01 15.49 3.88
N ALA A 170 -10.79 15.64 3.33
CA ALA A 170 -9.55 15.28 4.00
C ALA A 170 -9.09 16.34 5.03
N GLY A 171 -9.75 17.50 5.11
CA GLY A 171 -9.36 18.61 5.98
C GLY A 171 -8.04 19.28 5.60
N LEU A 172 -7.59 19.12 4.34
CA LEU A 172 -6.34 19.70 3.84
C LEU A 172 -6.51 21.15 3.41
N ALA A 173 -7.54 21.43 2.60
CA ALA A 173 -7.89 22.75 2.10
C ALA A 173 -9.41 22.84 1.96
N SER A 174 -10.00 24.00 2.25
CA SER A 174 -11.42 24.24 2.07
C SER A 174 -11.81 24.27 0.59
N PHE A 175 -12.97 23.70 0.29
CA PHE A 175 -13.49 23.64 -1.09
C PHE A 175 -13.49 25.02 -1.77
N GLN A 176 -13.92 26.06 -1.05
CA GLN A 176 -14.01 27.43 -1.58
C GLN A 176 -12.66 27.96 -2.08
N VAL A 177 -11.58 27.70 -1.32
CA VAL A 177 -10.24 28.18 -1.64
C VAL A 177 -9.66 27.43 -2.83
N SER A 178 -9.73 26.09 -2.80
CA SER A 178 -9.23 25.26 -3.91
C SER A 178 -10.01 25.52 -5.21
N GLU A 179 -11.33 25.67 -5.13
CA GLU A 179 -12.18 25.95 -6.27
C GLU A 179 -11.96 27.37 -6.83
N ALA A 180 -11.66 28.36 -5.98
CA ALA A 180 -11.30 29.71 -6.42
C ALA A 180 -9.99 29.72 -7.23
N TRP A 181 -8.98 28.96 -6.78
CA TRP A 181 -7.73 28.77 -7.52
C TRP A 181 -7.97 28.12 -8.89
N HIS A 182 -8.71 27.01 -8.96
CA HIS A 182 -8.99 26.38 -10.24
C HIS A 182 -9.81 27.29 -11.14
N THR A 183 -10.84 27.96 -10.60
CA THR A 183 -11.62 28.94 -11.35
C THR A 183 -10.73 30.04 -11.93
N TYR A 184 -9.79 30.58 -11.15
CA TYR A 184 -8.82 31.55 -11.63
C TYR A 184 -8.02 31.04 -12.83
N LEU A 185 -7.48 29.81 -12.79
CA LEU A 185 -6.74 29.23 -13.92
C LEU A 185 -7.57 29.15 -15.20
N PHE A 186 -8.85 28.78 -15.12
CA PHE A 186 -9.74 28.75 -16.28
C PHE A 186 -10.12 30.16 -16.75
N THR A 187 -10.32 31.13 -15.86
CA THR A 187 -10.56 32.52 -16.27
C THR A 187 -9.36 33.10 -17.02
N VAL A 188 -8.13 32.76 -16.64
CA VAL A 188 -6.91 33.20 -17.35
C VAL A 188 -6.85 32.61 -18.75
N ARG A 189 -7.30 31.38 -18.94
CA ARG A 189 -7.40 30.72 -20.24
C ARG A 189 -8.44 31.37 -21.16
N GLU A 190 -9.55 31.84 -20.61
CA GLU A 190 -10.62 32.49 -21.36
C GLU A 190 -10.30 33.94 -21.77
N ARG A 191 -9.23 34.54 -21.24
CA ARG A 191 -8.84 35.92 -21.58
C ARG A 191 -8.51 36.05 -23.07
N GLU A 192 -8.91 37.18 -23.63
CA GLU A 192 -8.53 37.54 -24.99
C GLU A 192 -7.00 37.66 -25.10
N VAL A 193 -6.44 36.91 -26.06
CA VAL A 193 -5.00 36.86 -26.27
C VAL A 193 -4.57 38.02 -27.17
N PRO A 194 -3.56 38.82 -26.78
CA PRO A 194 -3.02 39.87 -27.63
C PRO A 194 -2.54 39.34 -28.99
N LYS A 195 -2.60 40.20 -30.02
CA LYS A 195 -2.10 39.85 -31.35
C LYS A 195 -0.64 39.36 -31.25
N ASN A 196 -0.35 38.22 -31.88
CA ASN A 196 0.93 37.50 -31.89
C ASN A 196 1.29 36.67 -30.64
N MET A 197 0.41 36.53 -29.64
CA MET A 197 0.59 35.58 -28.53
C MET A 197 -0.25 34.31 -28.69
N ARG A 198 0.11 33.24 -27.96
CA ARG A 198 -0.64 31.97 -27.94
C ARG A 198 -1.55 31.91 -26.71
N PRO A 199 -2.76 31.31 -26.83
CA PRO A 199 -3.61 31.06 -25.68
C PRO A 199 -2.97 30.05 -24.71
N VAL A 200 -3.38 30.14 -23.45
CA VAL A 200 -2.94 29.20 -22.42
C VAL A 200 -3.46 27.80 -22.75
N THR A 201 -2.58 26.79 -22.71
CA THR A 201 -2.95 25.39 -22.98
C THR A 201 -3.45 24.68 -21.71
N LEU A 202 -4.17 23.55 -21.87
CA LEU A 202 -4.62 22.77 -20.70
C LEU A 202 -3.42 22.19 -19.94
N GLN A 203 -2.33 21.88 -20.65
CA GLN A 203 -1.09 21.45 -20.05
C GLN A 203 -0.48 22.53 -19.15
N GLN A 204 -0.50 23.80 -19.57
CA GLN A 204 -0.01 24.90 -18.76
C GLN A 204 -0.84 25.11 -17.48
N ILE A 205 -2.15 24.85 -17.53
CA ILE A 205 -3.02 24.83 -16.34
C ILE A 205 -2.58 23.72 -15.37
N LEU A 206 -2.36 22.51 -15.89
CA LEU A 206 -1.90 21.37 -15.08
C LEU A 206 -0.51 21.62 -14.46
N ASP A 207 0.41 22.21 -15.22
CA ASP A 207 1.76 22.53 -14.74
C ASP A 207 1.71 23.63 -13.67
N ALA A 208 0.82 24.62 -13.82
CA ALA A 208 0.58 25.66 -12.81
C ALA A 208 -0.02 25.09 -11.52
N ASP A 209 -1.04 24.22 -11.62
CA ASP A 209 -1.60 23.52 -10.45
C ASP A 209 -0.50 22.69 -9.78
N LYS A 210 0.24 21.87 -10.53
CA LYS A 210 1.36 21.07 -9.98
C LYS A 210 2.39 21.94 -9.27
N ARG A 211 2.72 23.13 -9.80
CA ARG A 211 3.66 24.05 -9.15
C ARG A 211 3.14 24.58 -7.83
N LEU A 212 1.85 24.91 -7.73
CA LEU A 212 1.23 25.28 -6.45
C LEU A 212 1.43 24.18 -5.40
N TRP A 213 1.22 22.91 -5.77
CA TRP A 213 1.38 21.79 -4.82
C TRP A 213 2.82 21.60 -4.35
N VAL A 214 3.81 21.87 -5.20
CA VAL A 214 5.22 21.85 -4.77
C VAL A 214 5.49 22.95 -3.74
N LEU A 215 5.00 24.17 -3.96
CA LEU A 215 5.16 25.27 -3.01
C LEU A 215 4.42 25.01 -1.70
N LEU A 216 3.22 24.45 -1.78
CA LEU A 216 2.40 24.07 -0.62
C LEU A 216 3.07 22.97 0.20
N ALA A 217 3.69 21.99 -0.45
CA ALA A 217 4.45 20.93 0.21
C ALA A 217 5.70 21.46 0.96
N GLU A 218 6.33 22.51 0.42
CA GLU A 218 7.45 23.20 1.09
C GLU A 218 6.97 23.98 2.32
N GLU A 219 5.87 24.72 2.21
CA GLU A 219 5.36 25.62 3.26
C GLU A 219 4.70 24.85 4.43
N VAL A 220 3.93 23.81 4.13
CA VAL A 220 3.12 23.06 5.12
C VAL A 220 3.91 21.87 5.70
N ARG A 221 5.18 21.69 5.34
CA ARG A 221 6.02 20.58 5.80
C ARG A 221 5.99 20.45 7.34
N GLY A 222 5.51 19.31 7.84
CA GLY A 222 5.41 19.03 9.28
C GLY A 222 4.27 19.74 10.02
N LYS A 223 3.36 20.43 9.30
CA LYS A 223 2.23 21.21 9.86
C LYS A 223 0.89 20.88 9.18
N ILE A 224 0.72 19.65 8.70
CA ILE A 224 -0.49 19.27 7.93
C ILE A 224 -1.73 19.17 8.81
N VAL A 225 -1.58 18.91 10.11
CA VAL A 225 -2.73 18.72 11.01
C VAL A 225 -3.22 20.07 11.53
N ALA A 226 -4.38 20.52 11.04
CA ALA A 226 -5.11 21.65 11.61
C ALA A 226 -5.60 21.30 13.03
N ARG A 227 -5.62 22.30 13.93
CA ARG A 227 -6.23 22.13 15.25
C ARG A 227 -7.74 21.89 15.08
N PRO A 228 -8.38 21.05 15.92
CA PRO A 228 -9.84 20.89 15.88
C PRO A 228 -10.55 22.25 15.96
N GLY A 229 -11.34 22.58 14.94
CA GLY A 229 -12.07 23.85 14.83
C GLY A 229 -11.31 25.02 14.19
N ALA A 230 -10.04 24.83 13.77
CA ALA A 230 -9.30 25.80 12.96
C ALA A 230 -9.52 25.54 11.46
N ASN A 231 -9.32 26.59 10.64
CA ASN A 231 -9.32 26.43 9.19
C ASN A 231 -8.19 25.49 8.75
N PRO A 232 -8.37 24.78 7.62
CA PRO A 232 -7.32 23.95 7.04
C PRO A 232 -6.02 24.72 6.82
N THR A 233 -4.88 24.08 7.08
CA THR A 233 -3.56 24.75 7.05
C THR A 233 -3.16 25.19 5.65
N CYS A 234 -3.66 24.53 4.61
CA CYS A 234 -3.37 24.90 3.23
C CYS A 234 -4.14 26.13 2.74
N ASP A 235 -5.22 26.54 3.42
CA ASP A 235 -6.06 27.67 2.98
C ASP A 235 -5.29 29.00 2.96
N ALA A 236 -4.28 29.15 3.82
CA ALA A 236 -3.46 30.35 3.88
C ALA A 236 -2.45 30.44 2.73
N VAL A 237 -2.23 29.35 1.99
CA VAL A 237 -1.16 29.21 0.99
C VAL A 237 -1.72 29.20 -0.45
N ILE A 238 -2.96 28.73 -0.63
CA ILE A 238 -3.66 28.64 -1.92
C ILE A 238 -4.34 29.98 -2.25
#